data_AF-A0A4R3NED7-F1
#
_entry.id   AF-A0A4R3NED7-F1
#
_cell.length_a   1.000
_cell.length_b   1.000
_cell.length_c   1.000
_cell.angle_alpha   90.00
_cell.angle_beta   90.00
_cell.angle_gamma   90.00
#
_symmetry.space_group_name_H-M   'P 1'
#
loop_
_entity.id
_entity.type
_entity.pdbx_description
1 polymer ?
#
loop_
_entity_poly.entity_id
_entity_poly.type
_entity_poly.pdbx_seq_one_letter_code
_entity_poly.pdbx_strand_id
1 'polypeptide(L)'
;PDGLLMASVDEQQKILRLTLEQKAWHLLSDIPAGIWCIGLEAAVRHDVLNVEKPFAFEGLTREDFDQIDNPLMNDALISLAGQSRVWYWSDKGHETVDMPAFPPRIAFTEIALLNDEMTTKLSQDFTEERLIQAGYHAVDYLFTQYGDKKKKLWAVRQGITTYETEKHFWLPVTYRESPPLGAVSVIRDKFDCVVTQQEDAAGLVITAEYDWRFLTPVSVIDVNDNVHSVTYDALGRVTSLRFFGTENHQMTGYSAVDFSVPVSADEALSLASPLPVSQCMVYVADSWMQAEGERQPPHIITLTTDRFDHDPAQQIRQQVNFSDGFGRQLQVSTRQTGGESWQYIGNGALSVGRDGEPLVDETMFRWAVTGRTEYDNKGQAIRTYQPYFLNDWRYVRDDSARRDLYADTHRYDPQGRVCQVITAKGDLRRTLYTPWFVVNEDENDTAMEKARSL
;
A
#
# COMPACT_ATOMS: atom_id res chain seq x y z
N PRO A 1 -34.54 -8.13 14.94
CA PRO A 1 -34.94 -8.67 16.26
C PRO A 1 -35.72 -7.64 17.07
N ASP A 2 -36.79 -8.06 17.75
CA ASP A 2 -37.49 -7.20 18.69
C ASP A 2 -36.52 -6.73 19.79
N GLY A 3 -36.49 -5.43 20.06
CA GLY A 3 -35.57 -4.83 21.04
C GLY A 3 -34.18 -4.47 20.52
N LEU A 4 -33.79 -4.83 19.29
CA LEU A 4 -32.47 -4.46 18.75
C LEU A 4 -32.25 -2.94 18.75
N LEU A 5 -33.28 -2.17 18.37
CA LEU A 5 -33.19 -0.70 18.37
C LEU A 5 -32.92 -0.15 19.78
N MET A 6 -33.58 -0.70 20.82
CA MET A 6 -33.33 -0.29 22.20
C MET A 6 -31.93 -0.69 22.68
N ALA A 7 -31.48 -1.90 22.33
CA ALA A 7 -30.15 -2.40 22.67
C ALA A 7 -29.02 -1.68 21.92
N SER A 8 -29.33 -1.00 20.81
CA SER A 8 -28.34 -0.23 20.04
C SER A 8 -27.92 1.08 20.71
N VAL A 9 -28.61 1.51 21.76
CA VAL A 9 -28.30 2.74 22.50
C VAL A 9 -27.18 2.49 23.50
N ASP A 10 -26.07 3.22 23.34
CA ASP A 10 -24.92 3.19 24.25
C ASP A 10 -24.64 4.60 24.80
N GLU A 11 -24.21 4.71 26.06
CA GLU A 11 -23.91 6.01 26.68
C GLU A 11 -22.82 6.77 25.92
N GLN A 12 -21.90 6.08 25.24
CA GLN A 12 -20.86 6.71 24.42
C GLN A 12 -21.41 7.48 23.22
N GLN A 13 -22.61 7.16 22.75
CA GLN A 13 -23.28 7.86 21.64
C GLN A 13 -23.84 9.23 22.08
N LYS A 14 -24.00 9.44 23.40
CA LYS A 14 -24.60 10.66 23.97
C LYS A 14 -23.56 11.73 24.31
N ILE A 15 -22.27 11.42 24.15
CA ILE A 15 -21.18 12.33 24.43
C ILE A 15 -20.89 13.17 23.19
N LEU A 16 -21.03 14.49 23.30
CA LEU A 16 -20.51 15.41 22.29
C LEU A 16 -18.99 15.46 22.40
N ARG A 17 -18.29 15.13 21.31
CA ARG A 17 -16.82 15.12 21.25
C ARG A 17 -16.35 16.25 20.35
N LEU A 18 -15.61 17.19 20.90
CA LEU A 18 -14.98 18.27 20.14
C LEU A 18 -13.48 18.01 20.10
N THR A 19 -12.88 18.04 18.91
CA THR A 19 -11.43 17.98 18.76
C THR A 19 -10.93 19.37 18.39
N LEU A 20 -10.11 19.97 19.24
CA LEU A 20 -9.44 21.23 18.98
C LEU A 20 -8.06 20.93 18.38
N GLU A 21 -7.80 21.50 17.21
CA GLU A 21 -6.49 21.45 16.57
C GLU A 21 -5.92 22.86 16.47
N GLN A 22 -4.72 23.06 17.03
CA GLN A 22 -3.96 24.29 16.94
C GLN A 22 -2.72 24.07 16.09
N LYS A 23 -2.47 24.97 15.14
CA LYS A 23 -1.35 24.88 14.19
C LYS A 23 -0.61 26.20 14.10
N ALA A 24 0.71 26.12 14.02
CA ALA A 24 1.59 27.24 13.68
C ALA A 24 2.35 26.92 12.39
N TRP A 25 2.61 27.96 11.61
CA TRP A 25 3.30 27.88 10.33
C TRP A 25 4.39 28.95 10.26
N HIS A 26 5.51 28.65 9.62
CA HIS A 26 6.47 29.64 9.18
C HIS A 26 6.04 30.25 7.84
N LEU A 27 6.31 31.55 7.69
CA LEU A 27 6.21 32.28 6.44
C LEU A 27 7.60 32.81 6.10
N LEU A 28 8.21 32.27 5.05
CA LEU A 28 9.40 32.86 4.45
C LEU A 28 8.98 33.82 3.36
N SER A 29 9.11 35.11 3.64
CA SER A 29 8.78 36.19 2.71
C SER A 29 9.93 37.17 2.63
N ASP A 30 10.73 37.05 1.57
CA ASP A 30 11.71 38.04 1.14
C ASP A 30 11.52 38.23 -0.37
N ILE A 31 10.55 39.08 -0.73
CA ILE A 31 10.17 39.36 -2.11
C ILE A 31 11.37 39.90 -2.92
N PRO A 32 12.19 40.84 -2.41
CA PRO A 32 13.40 41.28 -3.10
C PRO A 32 14.38 40.14 -3.43
N ALA A 33 14.53 39.16 -2.54
CA ALA A 33 15.35 37.96 -2.78
C ALA A 33 14.65 36.87 -3.62
N GLY A 34 13.40 37.09 -4.03
CA GLY A 34 12.60 36.10 -4.76
C GLY A 34 12.07 34.95 -3.90
N ILE A 35 12.05 35.11 -2.57
CA ILE A 35 11.62 34.09 -1.62
C ILE A 35 10.17 34.32 -1.23
N TRP A 36 9.32 33.35 -1.56
CA TRP A 36 7.94 33.28 -1.11
C TRP A 36 7.56 31.81 -0.83
N CYS A 37 7.64 31.41 0.44
CA CYS A 37 7.28 30.07 0.89
C CYS A 37 6.31 30.16 2.05
N ILE A 38 5.11 29.62 1.85
CA ILE A 38 3.98 29.66 2.80
C ILE A 38 3.67 28.24 3.27
N GLY A 39 3.03 28.11 4.42
CA GLY A 39 2.54 26.81 4.89
C GLY A 39 3.65 25.84 5.31
N LEU A 40 4.78 26.36 5.78
CA LEU A 40 5.83 25.53 6.40
C LEU A 40 5.40 25.17 7.82
N GLU A 41 5.07 23.91 8.07
CA GLU A 41 4.55 23.47 9.36
C GLU A 41 5.57 23.72 10.47
N ALA A 42 5.18 24.44 11.52
CA ALA A 42 6.04 24.70 12.67
C ALA A 42 5.67 23.81 13.85
N ALA A 43 4.38 23.80 14.22
CA ALA A 43 3.89 23.10 15.40
C ALA A 43 2.41 22.74 15.26
N VAL A 44 2.03 21.60 15.82
CA VAL A 44 0.65 21.12 15.89
C VAL A 44 0.36 20.62 17.30
N ARG A 45 -0.84 20.93 17.81
CA ARG A 45 -1.38 20.38 19.05
C ARG A 45 -2.82 19.96 18.85
N HIS A 46 -3.17 18.82 19.43
CA HIS A 46 -4.52 18.28 19.45
C HIS A 46 -4.98 18.12 20.89
N ASP A 47 -6.19 18.60 21.15
CA ASP A 47 -6.89 18.44 22.41
C ASP A 47 -8.30 17.88 22.13
N VAL A 48 -8.79 17.00 23.01
CA VAL A 48 -10.14 16.43 22.93
C VAL A 48 -10.96 16.90 24.12
N LEU A 49 -12.17 17.37 23.84
CA LEU A 49 -13.16 17.78 24.82
C LEU A 49 -14.36 16.84 24.76
N ASN A 50 -14.68 16.21 25.88
CA ASN A 50 -15.88 15.40 26.03
C ASN A 50 -16.93 16.20 26.82
N VAL A 51 -18.06 16.49 26.19
CA VAL A 51 -19.15 17.30 26.76
C VAL A 51 -20.36 16.39 27.01
N GLU A 52 -20.61 16.05 28.27
CA GLU A 52 -21.65 15.09 28.68
C GLU A 52 -23.08 15.62 28.60
N LYS A 53 -23.26 16.95 28.71
CA LYS A 53 -24.54 17.61 28.50
C LYS A 53 -24.39 18.51 27.28
N PRO A 54 -24.89 18.13 26.10
CA PRO A 54 -24.87 19.04 24.97
C PRO A 54 -25.59 20.32 25.41
N PHE A 55 -24.90 21.44 25.25
CA PHE A 55 -25.50 22.75 25.41
C PHE A 55 -26.77 22.83 24.55
N ALA A 56 -27.74 23.65 24.97
CA ALA A 56 -29.03 23.81 24.32
C ALA A 56 -28.95 24.57 22.97
N PHE A 57 -28.03 24.18 22.09
CA PHE A 57 -27.88 24.79 20.78
C PHE A 57 -28.58 23.95 19.71
N GLU A 58 -29.20 24.61 18.74
CA GLU A 58 -29.80 23.99 17.54
C GLU A 58 -28.74 23.46 16.53
N GLY A 59 -27.47 23.37 16.96
CA GLY A 59 -26.28 23.09 16.16
C GLY A 59 -25.10 23.90 16.70
N LEU A 60 -23.88 23.63 16.23
CA LEU A 60 -22.70 24.45 16.55
C LEU A 60 -22.34 25.35 15.36
N THR A 61 -22.12 26.62 15.63
CA THR A 61 -21.66 27.64 14.69
C THR A 61 -20.29 28.17 15.12
N ARG A 62 -19.65 28.97 14.27
CA ARG A 62 -18.34 29.56 14.58
C ARG A 62 -18.47 30.58 15.73
N GLU A 63 -19.56 31.31 15.76
CA GLU A 63 -19.86 32.38 16.72
C GLU A 63 -20.04 31.84 18.16
N ASP A 64 -20.47 30.58 18.31
CA ASP A 64 -20.60 29.94 19.62
C ASP A 64 -19.25 29.84 20.34
N PHE A 65 -18.14 29.82 19.58
CA PHE A 65 -16.79 29.77 20.14
C PHE A 65 -16.20 31.15 20.48
N ASP A 66 -16.88 32.25 20.13
CA ASP A 66 -16.48 33.62 20.49
C ASP A 66 -17.13 34.10 21.80
N GLN A 67 -18.03 33.29 22.40
CA GLN A 67 -18.73 33.62 23.64
C GLN A 67 -17.86 33.37 24.89
N ILE A 68 -18.14 34.12 25.96
CA ILE A 68 -17.38 34.06 27.23
C ILE A 68 -17.43 32.66 27.88
N ASP A 69 -18.55 31.95 27.74
CA ASP A 69 -18.77 30.62 28.34
C ASP A 69 -18.51 29.46 27.34
N ASN A 70 -17.68 29.68 26.31
CA ASN A 70 -17.33 28.66 25.32
C ASN A 70 -16.64 27.44 25.99
N PRO A 71 -17.05 26.18 25.66
CA PRO A 71 -16.40 24.97 26.18
C PRO A 71 -14.88 24.89 25.98
N LEU A 72 -14.31 25.55 24.95
CA LEU A 72 -12.87 25.63 24.73
C LEU A 72 -12.11 26.42 25.81
N MET A 73 -12.81 27.20 26.64
CA MET A 73 -12.23 27.97 27.75
C MET A 73 -12.28 27.22 29.09
N ASN A 74 -12.80 25.99 29.11
CA ASN A 74 -12.88 25.16 30.31
C ASN A 74 -11.78 24.10 30.33
N ASP A 75 -10.63 24.45 30.91
CA ASP A 75 -9.46 23.56 31.07
C ASP A 75 -9.80 22.20 31.69
N ALA A 76 -10.87 22.10 32.50
CA ALA A 76 -11.28 20.85 33.14
C ALA A 76 -11.88 19.82 32.16
N LEU A 77 -12.30 20.26 30.97
CA LEU A 77 -12.86 19.39 29.92
C LEU A 77 -11.80 18.98 28.88
N ILE A 78 -10.61 19.57 28.94
CA ILE A 78 -9.57 19.45 27.91
C ILE A 78 -8.63 18.30 28.26
N SER A 79 -8.51 17.32 27.36
CA SER A 79 -7.50 16.26 27.42
C SER A 79 -6.55 16.39 26.24
N LEU A 80 -5.24 16.53 26.50
CA LEU A 80 -4.23 16.52 25.45
C LEU A 80 -4.28 15.18 24.71
N ALA A 81 -4.48 15.23 23.40
CA ALA A 81 -4.43 14.07 22.52
C ALA A 81 -3.05 13.90 21.87
N GLY A 82 -2.30 14.99 21.69
CA GLY A 82 -0.92 14.93 21.21
C GLY A 82 -0.38 16.30 20.82
N GLN A 83 0.94 16.37 20.60
CA GLN A 83 1.57 17.52 19.96
C GLN A 83 2.81 17.10 19.19
N SER A 84 3.11 17.84 18.13
CA SER A 84 4.32 17.70 17.33
C SER A 84 4.90 19.06 16.95
N ARG A 85 6.21 19.10 16.75
CA ARG A 85 6.93 20.29 16.28
C ARG A 85 7.95 19.87 15.22
N VAL A 86 7.99 20.60 14.12
CA VAL A 86 9.00 20.41 13.08
C VAL A 86 10.19 21.29 13.41
N TRP A 87 11.39 20.70 13.40
CA TRP A 87 12.64 21.42 13.52
C TRP A 87 13.27 21.53 12.14
N TYR A 88 13.77 22.72 11.80
CA TYR A 88 14.40 23.01 10.53
C TYR A 88 15.89 23.33 10.70
N TRP A 89 16.64 23.29 9.61
CA TRP A 89 17.97 23.90 9.56
C TRP A 89 17.88 25.41 9.39
N SER A 90 18.62 26.16 10.21
CA SER A 90 18.81 27.61 10.07
C SER A 90 19.91 27.96 9.08
N ASP A 91 19.97 29.22 8.63
CA ASP A 91 21.05 29.73 7.76
C ASP A 91 22.44 29.69 8.44
N LYS A 92 22.46 29.52 9.76
CA LYS A 92 23.68 29.38 10.57
C LYS A 92 24.10 27.93 10.79
N GLY A 93 23.46 26.97 10.12
CA GLY A 93 23.85 25.56 10.15
C GLY A 93 23.54 24.84 11.47
N HIS A 94 22.51 25.28 12.21
CA HIS A 94 22.01 24.56 13.39
C HIS A 94 20.50 24.34 13.32
N GLU A 95 20.03 23.30 14.01
CA GLU A 95 18.63 22.94 14.20
C GLU A 95 17.87 24.07 14.90
N THR A 96 16.71 24.47 14.39
CA THR A 96 15.92 25.58 14.93
C THR A 96 14.42 25.35 14.81
N VAL A 97 13.67 26.01 15.69
CA VAL A 97 12.21 26.17 15.67
C VAL A 97 11.81 27.61 15.30
N ASP A 98 12.80 28.48 15.09
CA ASP A 98 12.60 29.83 14.58
C ASP A 98 12.53 29.78 13.04
N MET A 99 12.78 30.93 12.38
CA MET A 99 12.71 31.01 10.93
C MET A 99 13.68 30.02 10.25
N PRO A 100 13.18 29.13 9.37
CA PRO A 100 14.03 28.18 8.66
C PRO A 100 14.89 28.87 7.60
N ALA A 101 15.99 28.22 7.23
CA ALA A 101 16.79 28.62 6.08
C ALA A 101 16.01 28.51 4.76
N PHE A 102 16.44 29.24 3.74
CA PHE A 102 16.01 29.00 2.36
C PHE A 102 17.09 28.21 1.58
N PRO A 103 16.74 27.14 0.82
CA PRO A 103 15.43 26.46 0.84
C PRO A 103 15.16 25.77 2.20
N PRO A 104 13.89 25.66 2.63
CA PRO A 104 13.54 24.98 3.88
C PRO A 104 14.01 23.52 3.89
N ARG A 105 14.69 23.12 4.96
CA ARG A 105 15.18 21.75 5.17
C ARG A 105 14.81 21.29 6.56
N ILE A 106 14.05 20.19 6.65
CA ILE A 106 13.65 19.62 7.94
C ILE A 106 14.86 18.92 8.55
N ALA A 107 15.21 19.28 9.78
CA ALA A 107 16.21 18.58 10.56
C ALA A 107 15.63 17.29 11.14
N PHE A 108 14.48 17.37 11.81
CA PHE A 108 13.73 16.25 12.38
C PHE A 108 12.33 16.72 12.81
N THR A 109 11.46 15.78 13.18
CA THR A 109 10.19 16.07 13.86
C THR A 109 10.27 15.64 15.32
N GLU A 110 9.83 16.50 16.23
CA GLU A 110 9.72 16.24 17.66
C GLU A 110 8.26 15.92 18.02
N ILE A 111 8.00 14.74 18.57
CA ILE A 111 6.64 14.24 18.84
C ILE A 111 6.52 13.91 20.32
N ALA A 112 5.56 14.52 21.00
CA ALA A 112 5.23 14.18 22.38
C ALA A 112 4.42 12.88 22.43
N LEU A 113 4.88 11.93 23.26
CA LEU A 113 4.26 10.60 23.37
C LEU A 113 3.66 10.35 24.75
N LEU A 114 4.27 10.92 25.81
CA LEU A 114 3.82 10.68 27.18
C LEU A 114 3.62 11.99 27.91
N ASN A 115 2.52 12.08 28.65
CA ASN A 115 2.26 13.15 29.61
C ASN A 115 2.51 12.66 31.04
N ASP A 116 2.46 13.59 32.00
CA ASP A 116 2.68 13.29 33.42
C ASP A 116 1.72 12.24 33.99
N GLU A 117 0.47 12.17 33.50
CA GLU A 117 -0.50 11.17 33.97
C GLU A 117 -0.08 9.76 33.55
N MET A 118 0.35 9.60 32.29
CA MET A 118 0.82 8.33 31.76
C MET A 118 2.09 7.86 32.47
N THR A 119 3.07 8.74 32.65
CA THR A 119 4.32 8.38 33.33
C THR A 119 4.11 8.09 34.82
N THR A 120 3.16 8.78 35.47
CA THR A 120 2.81 8.50 36.87
C THR A 120 2.20 7.11 37.02
N LYS A 121 1.24 6.75 36.15
CA LYS A 121 0.59 5.42 36.16
C LYS A 121 1.57 4.29 35.85
N LEU A 122 2.61 4.57 35.07
CA LEU A 122 3.62 3.60 34.62
C LEU A 122 4.98 3.77 35.33
N SER A 123 5.01 4.46 36.47
CA SER A 123 6.24 4.89 37.15
C SER A 123 7.18 3.75 37.57
N GLN A 124 6.69 2.52 37.68
CA GLN A 124 7.52 1.34 37.94
C GLN A 124 8.45 1.00 36.76
N ASP A 125 8.00 1.25 35.53
CA ASP A 125 8.72 0.90 34.31
C ASP A 125 9.33 2.12 33.62
N PHE A 126 8.73 3.30 33.77
CA PHE A 126 9.03 4.55 33.07
C PHE A 126 9.70 5.57 34.01
N THR A 127 10.87 5.21 34.55
CA THR A 127 11.71 6.19 35.27
C THR A 127 12.32 7.19 34.30
N GLU A 128 12.62 8.40 34.77
CA GLU A 128 13.28 9.45 33.97
C GLU A 128 14.59 8.95 33.33
N GLU A 129 15.41 8.22 34.08
CA GLU A 129 16.65 7.63 33.57
C GLU A 129 16.40 6.66 32.42
N ARG A 130 15.37 5.80 32.53
CA ARG A 130 15.02 4.85 31.46
C ARG A 130 14.46 5.56 30.23
N LEU A 131 13.67 6.60 30.43
CA LEU A 131 13.15 7.43 29.34
C LEU A 131 14.29 8.10 28.57
N ILE A 132 15.25 8.70 29.27
CA ILE A 132 16.43 9.30 28.64
C ILE A 132 17.26 8.23 27.90
N GLN A 133 17.49 7.06 28.51
CA GLN A 133 18.20 5.94 27.86
C GLN A 133 17.48 5.44 26.61
N ALA A 134 16.15 5.46 26.60
CA ALA A 134 15.33 5.09 25.45
C ALA A 134 15.22 6.20 24.39
N GLY A 135 15.90 7.35 24.60
CA GLY A 135 15.95 8.46 23.63
C GLY A 135 14.81 9.47 23.76
N TYR A 136 14.05 9.44 24.86
CA TYR A 136 13.07 10.47 25.16
C TYR A 136 13.73 11.70 25.81
N HIS A 137 13.12 12.86 25.62
CA HIS A 137 13.52 14.10 26.29
C HIS A 137 12.29 14.92 26.69
N ALA A 138 12.44 15.72 27.75
CA ALA A 138 11.38 16.57 28.24
C ALA A 138 11.17 17.79 27.33
N VAL A 139 9.91 18.08 26.99
CA VAL A 139 9.51 19.25 26.19
C VAL A 139 8.38 20.02 26.85
N ASP A 140 8.27 21.29 26.49
CA ASP A 140 7.14 22.14 26.88
C ASP A 140 5.89 21.82 26.06
N TYR A 141 4.74 22.10 26.65
CA TYR A 141 3.48 22.11 25.92
C TYR A 141 3.50 23.19 24.83
N LEU A 142 2.99 22.87 23.64
CA LEU A 142 2.75 23.83 22.59
C LEU A 142 1.48 24.62 22.90
N PHE A 143 1.43 25.88 22.44
CA PHE A 143 0.25 26.75 22.59
C PHE A 143 -0.24 26.85 24.07
N THR A 144 0.70 26.95 25.02
CA THR A 144 0.44 26.81 26.46
C THR A 144 -0.74 27.64 26.96
N GLN A 145 -1.68 26.99 27.65
CA GLN A 145 -2.71 27.63 28.46
C GLN A 145 -2.19 27.85 29.91
N TYR A 146 -2.95 28.53 30.78
CA TYR A 146 -2.47 28.91 32.13
C TYR A 146 -2.07 27.68 32.98
N GLY A 147 -2.77 26.55 32.83
CA GLY A 147 -2.47 25.28 33.51
C GLY A 147 -1.25 24.50 32.96
N ASP A 148 -0.85 24.75 31.71
CA ASP A 148 0.20 23.98 31.02
C ASP A 148 1.62 24.43 31.38
N LYS A 149 1.78 25.70 31.78
CA LYS A 149 3.10 26.37 31.93
C LYS A 149 4.04 25.74 32.97
N LYS A 150 3.58 24.75 33.75
CA LYS A 150 4.36 24.04 34.77
C LYS A 150 4.54 22.55 34.50
N LYS A 151 3.93 22.01 33.45
CA LYS A 151 3.98 20.58 33.10
C LYS A 151 4.95 20.34 31.95
N LYS A 152 5.49 19.12 31.87
CA LYS A 152 6.36 18.68 30.77
C LYS A 152 5.73 17.48 30.09
N LEU A 153 6.14 17.26 28.85
CA LEU A 153 5.83 16.05 28.09
C LEU A 153 7.15 15.33 27.79
N TRP A 154 7.09 14.01 27.63
CA TRP A 154 8.19 13.24 27.08
C TRP A 154 7.99 13.06 25.59
N ALA A 155 8.96 13.56 24.82
CA ALA A 155 8.97 13.52 23.38
C ALA A 155 10.15 12.73 22.85
N VAL A 156 10.07 12.37 21.57
CA VAL A 156 11.16 11.77 20.79
C VAL A 156 11.44 12.60 19.55
N ARG A 157 12.67 12.53 19.05
CA ARG A 157 13.04 13.09 17.74
C ARG A 157 13.00 11.97 16.70
N GLN A 158 12.34 12.21 15.58
CA GLN A 158 12.20 11.25 14.49
C GLN A 158 12.57 11.85 13.13
N GLY A 159 13.05 11.01 12.22
CA GLY A 159 13.33 11.39 10.83
C GLY A 159 14.49 12.39 10.70
N ILE A 160 15.58 12.14 11.44
CA ILE A 160 16.75 13.01 11.46
C ILE A 160 17.47 12.95 10.12
N THR A 161 17.57 14.10 9.45
CA THR A 161 18.15 14.21 8.11
C THR A 161 19.22 15.29 8.06
N THR A 162 20.38 14.95 7.48
CA THR A 162 21.40 15.93 7.11
C THR A 162 21.46 16.05 5.59
N TYR A 163 21.92 17.20 5.12
CA TYR A 163 21.85 17.59 3.72
C TYR A 163 23.23 18.00 3.23
N GLU A 164 23.44 17.79 1.94
CA GLU A 164 24.54 18.37 1.19
C GLU A 164 24.38 19.91 1.09
N THR A 165 25.38 20.56 0.51
CA THR A 165 25.38 22.01 0.26
C THR A 165 24.55 22.41 -0.96
N GLU A 166 24.40 23.72 -1.20
CA GLU A 166 23.77 24.27 -2.42
C GLU A 166 24.35 23.74 -3.73
N LYS A 167 25.64 23.39 -3.75
CA LYS A 167 26.33 22.85 -4.93
C LYS A 167 25.81 21.47 -5.34
N HIS A 168 25.20 20.77 -4.39
CA HIS A 168 24.60 19.45 -4.53
C HIS A 168 23.09 19.51 -4.22
N PHE A 169 22.49 20.64 -4.57
CA PHE A 169 21.04 20.87 -4.57
C PHE A 169 20.37 20.66 -3.20
N TRP A 170 21.13 20.76 -2.11
CA TRP A 170 20.64 20.52 -0.75
C TRP A 170 19.96 19.15 -0.59
N LEU A 171 20.43 18.12 -1.31
CA LEU A 171 19.86 16.78 -1.21
C LEU A 171 20.26 16.11 0.11
N PRO A 172 19.40 15.23 0.66
CA PRO A 172 19.77 14.45 1.84
C PRO A 172 20.99 13.56 1.60
N VAL A 173 21.87 13.49 2.60
CA VAL A 173 23.10 12.66 2.61
C VAL A 173 23.12 11.63 3.73
N THR A 174 22.41 11.89 4.84
CA THR A 174 22.23 10.89 5.89
C THR A 174 20.80 10.86 6.38
N TYR A 175 20.31 9.66 6.67
CA TYR A 175 19.01 9.42 7.27
C TYR A 175 19.19 8.66 8.58
N ARG A 176 18.54 9.11 9.64
CA ARG A 176 18.53 8.44 10.94
C ARG A 176 17.14 8.50 11.53
N GLU A 177 16.57 7.35 11.84
CA GLU A 177 15.20 7.28 12.34
C GLU A 177 15.04 7.98 13.70
N SER A 178 15.94 7.73 14.66
CA SER A 178 15.94 8.37 15.99
C SER A 178 17.36 8.51 16.55
N PRO A 179 17.61 9.38 17.55
CA PRO A 179 18.96 9.62 18.06
C PRO A 179 19.74 8.38 18.53
N PRO A 180 19.14 7.36 19.18
CA PRO A 180 19.86 6.16 19.61
C PRO A 180 20.33 5.25 18.48
N LEU A 181 19.77 5.41 17.27
CA LEU A 181 20.10 4.57 16.12
C LEU A 181 21.25 5.15 15.30
N GLY A 182 21.99 4.27 14.64
CA GLY A 182 23.02 4.67 13.69
C GLY A 182 22.40 5.29 12.43
N ALA A 183 23.14 6.18 11.77
CA ALA A 183 22.70 6.79 10.53
C ALA A 183 23.01 5.90 9.32
N VAL A 184 22.16 5.97 8.31
CA VAL A 184 22.41 5.48 6.97
C VAL A 184 22.91 6.64 6.13
N SER A 185 24.04 6.47 5.43
CA SER A 185 24.56 7.45 4.47
C SER A 185 24.22 7.05 3.04
N VAL A 186 24.08 8.04 2.16
CA VAL A 186 23.83 7.82 0.73
C VAL A 186 24.83 8.59 -0.12
N ILE A 187 25.25 7.99 -1.22
CA ILE A 187 26.09 8.61 -2.24
C ILE A 187 25.30 8.63 -3.55
N ARG A 188 25.37 9.74 -4.26
CA ARG A 188 24.68 9.97 -5.52
C ARG A 188 25.62 9.88 -6.71
N ASP A 189 25.02 9.79 -7.90
CA ASP A 189 25.75 9.92 -9.14
C ASP A 189 26.35 11.33 -9.31
N LYS A 190 27.19 11.48 -10.34
CA LYS A 190 27.94 12.72 -10.64
C LYS A 190 27.06 13.98 -10.74
N PHE A 191 25.78 13.82 -11.10
CA PHE A 191 24.84 14.92 -11.31
C PHE A 191 23.71 14.94 -10.28
N ASP A 192 23.88 14.26 -9.14
CA ASP A 192 22.95 14.32 -8.00
C ASP A 192 21.52 13.88 -8.33
N CYS A 193 21.33 13.04 -9.35
CA CYS A 193 20.02 12.60 -9.83
C CYS A 193 19.50 11.39 -9.03
N VAL A 194 20.34 10.38 -8.80
CA VAL A 194 19.96 9.10 -8.16
C VAL A 194 20.96 8.68 -7.11
N VAL A 195 20.52 7.90 -6.12
CA VAL A 195 21.40 7.29 -5.11
C VAL A 195 22.05 6.04 -5.70
N THR A 196 23.37 6.05 -5.85
CA THR A 196 24.13 4.92 -6.40
C THR A 196 24.72 4.02 -5.32
N GLN A 197 24.78 4.50 -4.08
CA GLN A 197 25.24 3.71 -2.94
C GLN A 197 24.55 4.12 -1.65
N GLN A 198 24.28 3.13 -0.81
CA GLN A 198 23.82 3.30 0.56
C GLN A 198 24.76 2.54 1.49
N GLU A 199 25.11 3.14 2.63
CA GLU A 199 25.92 2.49 3.67
C GLU A 199 25.24 2.67 5.03
N ASP A 200 24.99 1.57 5.74
CA ASP A 200 24.40 1.61 7.07
C ASP A 200 25.45 1.87 8.17
N ALA A 201 25.00 2.02 9.41
CA ALA A 201 25.88 2.31 10.53
C ALA A 201 26.81 1.14 10.94
N ALA A 202 26.57 -0.06 10.42
CA ALA A 202 27.44 -1.22 10.58
C ALA A 202 28.50 -1.30 9.47
N GLY A 203 28.47 -0.39 8.49
CA GLY A 203 29.35 -0.39 7.33
C GLY A 203 28.91 -1.35 6.23
N LEU A 204 27.66 -1.83 6.25
CA LEU A 204 27.11 -2.66 5.18
C LEU A 204 26.71 -1.77 4.00
N VAL A 205 27.20 -2.14 2.81
CA VAL A 205 27.07 -1.32 1.61
C VAL A 205 26.12 -1.99 0.61
N ILE A 206 25.25 -1.20 0.01
CA ILE A 206 24.45 -1.56 -1.16
C ILE A 206 24.82 -0.60 -2.27
N THR A 207 25.09 -1.09 -3.48
CA THR A 207 25.33 -0.24 -4.67
C THR A 207 24.34 -0.55 -5.78
N ALA A 208 24.07 0.45 -6.62
CA ALA A 208 23.14 0.32 -7.73
C ALA A 208 23.68 0.99 -9.00
N GLU A 209 23.59 0.27 -10.11
CA GLU A 209 23.74 0.79 -11.47
C GLU A 209 22.37 1.10 -12.06
N TYR A 210 22.29 2.07 -12.97
CA TYR A 210 21.02 2.62 -13.45
C TYR A 210 20.88 2.59 -14.97
N ASP A 211 19.63 2.41 -15.41
CA ASP A 211 19.21 2.76 -16.77
C ASP A 211 18.86 4.25 -16.83
N TRP A 212 19.73 5.03 -17.45
CA TRP A 212 19.61 6.49 -17.55
C TRP A 212 18.45 6.98 -18.43
N ARG A 213 17.77 6.09 -19.17
CA ARG A 213 16.54 6.46 -19.89
C ARG A 213 15.39 6.73 -18.93
N PHE A 214 15.38 6.03 -17.79
CA PHE A 214 14.28 6.03 -16.82
C PHE A 214 14.71 6.43 -15.41
N LEU A 215 16.02 6.54 -15.15
CA LEU A 215 16.61 6.77 -13.82
C LEU A 215 16.19 5.66 -12.82
N THR A 216 16.11 4.42 -13.30
CA THR A 216 15.75 3.24 -12.49
C THR A 216 16.91 2.24 -12.39
N PRO A 217 17.12 1.56 -11.24
CA PRO A 217 18.21 0.60 -11.07
C PRO A 217 18.12 -0.60 -12.02
N VAL A 218 19.20 -0.90 -12.75
CA VAL A 218 19.30 -2.07 -13.63
C VAL A 218 20.10 -3.21 -12.98
N SER A 219 20.98 -2.89 -12.03
CA SER A 219 21.75 -3.86 -11.26
C SER A 219 21.96 -3.36 -9.84
N VAL A 220 21.80 -4.22 -8.84
CA VAL A 220 22.00 -3.93 -7.43
C VAL A 220 22.96 -4.96 -6.85
N ILE A 221 24.01 -4.49 -6.18
CA ILE A 221 24.91 -5.32 -5.38
C ILE A 221 24.46 -5.18 -3.93
N ASP A 222 24.06 -6.29 -3.31
CA ASP A 222 23.59 -6.33 -1.93
C ASP A 222 24.74 -6.36 -0.91
N VAL A 223 24.38 -6.35 0.38
CA VAL A 223 25.32 -6.33 1.51
C VAL A 223 26.25 -7.55 1.60
N ASN A 224 25.97 -8.61 0.86
CA ASN A 224 26.78 -9.84 0.79
C ASN A 224 27.49 -9.97 -0.57
N ASP A 225 27.61 -8.87 -1.31
CA ASP A 225 28.20 -8.81 -2.66
C ASP A 225 27.46 -9.66 -3.71
N ASN A 226 26.20 -10.06 -3.46
CA ASN A 226 25.40 -10.73 -4.49
C ASN A 226 24.80 -9.69 -5.44
N VAL A 227 24.73 -10.05 -6.72
CA VAL A 227 24.26 -9.18 -7.80
C VAL A 227 22.85 -9.57 -8.19
N HIS A 228 21.94 -8.60 -8.21
CA HIS A 228 20.57 -8.71 -8.70
C HIS A 228 20.43 -7.79 -9.90
N SER A 229 20.05 -8.31 -11.07
CA SER A 229 19.97 -7.51 -12.29
C SER A 229 18.66 -7.72 -13.03
N VAL A 230 18.15 -6.64 -13.61
CA VAL A 230 16.95 -6.63 -14.45
C VAL A 230 17.27 -6.13 -15.86
N THR A 231 16.40 -6.40 -16.81
CA THR A 231 16.39 -5.72 -18.11
C THR A 231 15.10 -4.95 -18.28
N TYR A 232 15.13 -3.88 -19.07
CA TYR A 232 13.98 -3.04 -19.36
C TYR A 232 13.68 -2.98 -20.85
N ASP A 233 12.40 -2.97 -21.21
CA ASP A 233 12.00 -2.57 -22.55
C ASP A 233 12.12 -1.05 -22.77
N ALA A 234 11.73 -0.58 -23.96
CA ALA A 234 11.78 0.84 -24.32
C ALA A 234 10.79 1.72 -23.54
N LEU A 235 9.90 1.14 -22.73
CA LEU A 235 8.93 1.84 -21.89
C LEU A 235 9.30 1.80 -20.39
N GLY A 236 10.44 1.21 -20.04
CA GLY A 236 10.90 1.10 -18.65
C GLY A 236 10.23 -0.02 -17.86
N ARG A 237 9.60 -0.98 -18.55
CA ARG A 237 8.99 -2.15 -17.92
C ARG A 237 10.02 -3.27 -17.82
N VAL A 238 10.07 -3.98 -16.68
CA VAL A 238 11.01 -5.08 -16.45
C VAL A 238 10.69 -6.24 -17.39
N THR A 239 11.65 -6.70 -18.17
CA THR A 239 11.47 -7.81 -19.12
C THR A 239 12.13 -9.10 -18.67
N SER A 240 13.23 -9.02 -17.90
CA SER A 240 13.84 -10.18 -17.26
C SER A 240 14.52 -9.81 -15.95
N LEU A 241 14.70 -10.80 -15.08
CA LEU A 241 15.42 -10.71 -13.81
C LEU A 241 16.37 -11.91 -13.72
N ARG A 242 17.55 -11.68 -13.16
CA ARG A 242 18.47 -12.73 -12.71
C ARG A 242 19.24 -12.27 -11.50
N PHE A 243 19.79 -13.22 -10.76
CA PHE A 243 20.68 -12.93 -9.65
C PHE A 243 21.74 -14.02 -9.51
N PHE A 244 22.90 -13.64 -9.01
CA PHE A 244 24.02 -14.55 -8.74
C PHE A 244 24.90 -13.96 -7.65
N GLY A 245 25.78 -14.78 -7.10
CA GLY A 245 26.66 -14.36 -6.02
C GLY A 245 27.36 -15.55 -5.41
N THR A 246 27.62 -15.50 -4.10
CA THR A 246 28.40 -16.52 -3.42
C THR A 246 27.59 -17.20 -2.32
N GLU A 247 27.44 -18.52 -2.40
CA GLU A 247 26.89 -19.33 -1.31
C GLU A 247 27.95 -20.32 -0.84
N ASN A 248 28.15 -20.45 0.47
CA ASN A 248 29.19 -21.33 1.05
C ASN A 248 30.59 -21.13 0.42
N HIS A 249 30.96 -19.87 0.16
CA HIS A 249 32.21 -19.48 -0.51
C HIS A 249 32.39 -19.98 -1.95
N GLN A 250 31.30 -20.41 -2.61
CA GLN A 250 31.31 -20.83 -4.00
C GLN A 250 30.40 -19.92 -4.83
N MET A 251 30.91 -19.47 -5.98
CA MET A 251 30.11 -18.72 -6.96
C MET A 251 28.97 -19.61 -7.44
N THR A 252 27.74 -19.11 -7.34
CA THR A 252 26.51 -19.79 -7.74
C THR A 252 25.47 -18.78 -8.20
N GLY A 253 24.34 -19.26 -8.72
CA GLY A 253 23.28 -18.43 -9.25
C GLY A 253 23.01 -18.65 -10.74
N TYR A 254 22.23 -17.73 -11.31
CA TYR A 254 21.97 -17.69 -12.74
C TYR A 254 23.20 -17.23 -13.52
N SER A 255 23.41 -17.80 -14.70
CA SER A 255 24.54 -17.42 -15.55
C SER A 255 24.37 -16.05 -16.21
N ALA A 256 25.49 -15.49 -16.65
CA ALA A 256 25.53 -14.26 -17.45
C ALA A 256 25.21 -14.48 -18.94
N VAL A 257 24.74 -15.68 -19.33
CA VAL A 257 24.37 -15.98 -20.72
C VAL A 257 23.30 -15.01 -21.21
N ASP A 258 23.44 -14.53 -22.44
CA ASP A 258 22.49 -13.61 -23.05
C ASP A 258 21.11 -14.28 -23.21
N PHE A 259 20.06 -13.55 -22.84
CA PHE A 259 18.68 -14.01 -22.96
C PHE A 259 17.88 -13.04 -23.84
N SER A 260 17.36 -13.56 -24.95
CA SER A 260 16.46 -12.81 -25.83
C SER A 260 15.03 -12.95 -25.32
N VAL A 261 14.45 -11.85 -24.87
CA VAL A 261 13.07 -11.81 -24.37
C VAL A 261 12.12 -12.08 -25.56
N PRO A 262 11.20 -13.05 -25.45
CA PRO A 262 10.22 -13.34 -26.49
C PRO A 262 9.33 -12.13 -26.81
N VAL A 263 8.87 -12.02 -28.06
CA VAL A 263 8.04 -10.88 -28.49
C VAL A 263 6.54 -11.19 -28.52
N SER A 264 6.15 -12.45 -28.27
CA SER A 264 4.75 -12.88 -28.24
C SER A 264 4.45 -13.86 -27.11
N ALA A 265 3.17 -14.01 -26.78
CA ALA A 265 2.68 -14.98 -25.80
C ALA A 265 3.05 -16.42 -26.19
N ASP A 266 2.85 -16.78 -27.47
CA ASP A 266 3.10 -18.15 -27.95
C ASP A 266 4.60 -18.49 -27.91
N GLU A 267 5.47 -17.56 -28.30
CA GLU A 267 6.92 -17.74 -28.17
C GLU A 267 7.32 -17.93 -26.70
N ALA A 268 6.82 -17.07 -25.80
CA ALA A 268 7.12 -17.16 -24.37
C ALA A 268 6.68 -18.50 -23.77
N LEU A 269 5.46 -18.94 -24.07
CA LEU A 269 4.90 -20.18 -23.53
C LEU A 269 5.51 -21.44 -24.16
N SER A 270 6.21 -21.31 -25.30
CA SER A 270 6.97 -22.37 -25.95
C SER A 270 8.41 -22.53 -25.47
N LEU A 271 8.92 -21.59 -24.65
CA LEU A 271 10.28 -21.66 -24.11
C LEU A 271 10.50 -22.94 -23.29
N ALA A 272 11.65 -23.56 -23.51
CA ALA A 272 12.07 -24.78 -22.81
C ALA A 272 13.23 -24.48 -21.85
N SER A 273 13.31 -25.27 -20.79
CA SER A 273 14.42 -25.27 -19.85
C SER A 273 15.72 -25.76 -20.52
N PRO A 274 16.90 -25.23 -20.14
CA PRO A 274 17.12 -24.22 -19.11
C PRO A 274 17.01 -22.77 -19.63
N LEU A 275 16.59 -21.85 -18.76
CA LEU A 275 16.61 -20.40 -18.99
C LEU A 275 17.58 -19.72 -18.00
N PRO A 276 18.47 -18.82 -18.46
CA PRO A 276 19.47 -18.13 -17.62
C PRO A 276 18.89 -16.92 -16.88
N VAL A 277 17.60 -16.95 -16.56
CA VAL A 277 16.87 -15.86 -15.91
C VAL A 277 15.93 -16.44 -14.85
N SER A 278 15.81 -15.78 -13.70
CA SER A 278 14.86 -16.17 -12.67
C SER A 278 13.42 -15.86 -13.07
N GLN A 279 13.23 -14.75 -13.78
CA GLN A 279 11.95 -14.35 -14.34
C GLN A 279 12.09 -13.74 -15.73
N CYS A 280 11.08 -13.95 -16.56
CA CYS A 280 10.88 -13.28 -17.85
C CYS A 280 9.43 -12.78 -17.91
N MET A 281 9.24 -11.52 -18.32
CA MET A 281 7.93 -10.88 -18.47
C MET A 281 7.72 -10.42 -19.91
N VAL A 282 6.60 -10.82 -20.51
CA VAL A 282 6.20 -10.43 -21.87
C VAL A 282 4.87 -9.70 -21.81
N TYR A 283 4.89 -8.43 -22.20
CA TYR A 283 3.73 -7.54 -22.15
C TYR A 283 2.99 -7.51 -23.49
N VAL A 284 1.76 -8.00 -23.52
CA VAL A 284 0.89 -7.99 -24.70
C VAL A 284 -0.27 -7.03 -24.46
N ALA A 285 0.04 -5.74 -24.50
CA ALA A 285 -0.89 -4.67 -24.12
C ALA A 285 -1.92 -4.32 -25.21
N ASP A 286 -1.62 -4.65 -26.46
CA ASP A 286 -2.41 -4.35 -27.66
C ASP A 286 -3.26 -5.53 -28.13
N SER A 287 -3.34 -6.62 -27.35
CA SER A 287 -4.10 -7.83 -27.70
C SER A 287 -5.59 -7.60 -27.95
N TRP A 288 -6.14 -6.50 -27.41
CA TRP A 288 -7.53 -6.09 -27.67
C TRP A 288 -7.71 -5.42 -29.04
N MET A 289 -6.64 -4.89 -29.61
CA MET A 289 -6.64 -4.12 -30.87
C MET A 289 -6.36 -4.99 -32.10
N GLN A 290 -6.07 -6.28 -31.93
CA GLN A 290 -5.75 -7.18 -33.03
C GLN A 290 -6.88 -7.21 -34.07
N ALA A 291 -6.49 -7.03 -35.34
CA ALA A 291 -7.40 -7.05 -36.49
C ALA A 291 -7.64 -8.46 -37.02
N GLU A 292 -6.62 -9.33 -36.91
CA GLU A 292 -6.64 -10.74 -37.28
C GLU A 292 -6.42 -11.58 -36.03
N GLY A 293 -7.09 -12.72 -35.93
CA GLY A 293 -7.03 -13.59 -34.75
C GLY A 293 -8.06 -13.25 -33.66
N GLU A 294 -8.00 -14.00 -32.57
CA GLU A 294 -8.91 -13.84 -31.45
C GLU A 294 -8.42 -12.75 -30.49
N ARG A 295 -9.24 -11.71 -30.30
CA ARG A 295 -8.94 -10.63 -29.35
C ARG A 295 -8.92 -11.17 -27.92
N GLN A 296 -7.91 -10.75 -27.18
CA GLN A 296 -7.75 -11.06 -25.75
C GLN A 296 -7.66 -9.76 -24.95
N PRO A 297 -8.14 -9.71 -23.69
CA PRO A 297 -7.84 -8.59 -22.81
C PRO A 297 -6.33 -8.38 -22.70
N PRO A 298 -5.84 -7.15 -22.51
CA PRO A 298 -4.42 -6.88 -22.26
C PRO A 298 -3.86 -7.84 -21.20
N HIS A 299 -2.69 -8.40 -21.46
CA HIS A 299 -2.12 -9.41 -20.55
C HIS A 299 -0.60 -9.40 -20.50
N ILE A 300 -0.08 -9.99 -19.43
CA ILE A 300 1.34 -10.16 -19.17
C ILE A 300 1.60 -11.64 -18.94
N ILE A 301 2.56 -12.20 -19.68
CA ILE A 301 3.06 -13.55 -19.44
C ILE A 301 4.28 -13.43 -18.52
N THR A 302 4.25 -14.11 -17.40
CA THR A 302 5.36 -14.23 -16.47
C THR A 302 5.85 -15.67 -16.44
N LEU A 303 7.10 -15.87 -16.82
CA LEU A 303 7.82 -17.12 -16.64
C LEU A 303 8.69 -17.01 -15.38
N THR A 304 8.75 -18.08 -14.58
CA THR A 304 9.60 -18.13 -13.38
C THR A 304 10.27 -19.48 -13.30
N THR A 305 11.60 -19.50 -13.30
CA THR A 305 12.39 -20.72 -13.11
C THR A 305 12.52 -21.06 -11.62
N ASP A 306 12.48 -22.34 -11.29
CA ASP A 306 12.58 -22.81 -9.89
C ASP A 306 14.00 -23.22 -9.46
N ARG A 307 14.95 -23.24 -10.39
CA ARG A 307 16.37 -23.57 -10.20
C ARG A 307 17.24 -22.66 -11.07
N PHE A 308 18.55 -22.68 -10.86
CA PHE A 308 19.52 -22.05 -11.76
C PHE A 308 19.67 -22.85 -13.07
N ASP A 309 20.18 -22.19 -14.12
CA ASP A 309 20.25 -22.75 -15.48
C ASP A 309 21.29 -23.87 -15.68
N HIS A 310 22.12 -24.13 -14.67
CA HIS A 310 23.02 -25.29 -14.64
C HIS A 310 22.39 -26.54 -14.02
N ASP A 311 21.22 -26.42 -13.36
CA ASP A 311 20.48 -27.57 -12.84
C ASP A 311 19.56 -28.15 -13.94
N PRO A 312 19.81 -29.37 -14.45
CA PRO A 312 19.00 -29.97 -15.51
C PRO A 312 17.55 -30.26 -15.07
N ALA A 313 17.23 -30.19 -13.78
CA ALA A 313 15.88 -30.33 -13.25
C ALA A 313 15.11 -28.99 -13.18
N GLN A 314 15.66 -27.89 -13.72
CA GLN A 314 14.97 -26.60 -13.77
C GLN A 314 13.63 -26.73 -14.51
N GLN A 315 12.56 -26.26 -13.87
CA GLN A 315 11.22 -26.13 -14.43
C GLN A 315 10.87 -24.67 -14.63
N ILE A 316 10.02 -24.40 -15.62
CA ILE A 316 9.51 -23.06 -15.92
C ILE A 316 8.04 -23.01 -15.47
N ARG A 317 7.77 -22.28 -14.39
CA ARG A 317 6.41 -21.92 -13.99
C ARG A 317 5.90 -20.84 -14.94
N GLN A 318 4.67 -20.97 -15.43
CA GLN A 318 4.08 -20.04 -16.39
C GLN A 318 2.80 -19.44 -15.79
N GLN A 319 2.67 -18.12 -15.87
CA GLN A 319 1.51 -17.38 -15.43
C GLN A 319 1.10 -16.36 -16.49
N VAL A 320 -0.20 -16.18 -16.72
CA VAL A 320 -0.75 -15.12 -17.56
C VAL A 320 -1.70 -14.28 -16.72
N ASN A 321 -1.37 -13.00 -16.56
CA ASN A 321 -2.17 -12.03 -15.81
C ASN A 321 -2.94 -11.14 -16.79
N PHE A 322 -4.27 -11.18 -16.73
CA PHE A 322 -5.13 -10.37 -17.59
C PHE A 322 -5.57 -9.10 -16.86
N SER A 323 -5.66 -8.00 -17.60
CA SER A 323 -6.21 -6.73 -17.15
C SER A 323 -7.29 -6.24 -18.11
N ASP A 324 -8.20 -5.40 -17.62
CA ASP A 324 -9.13 -4.67 -18.48
C ASP A 324 -8.59 -3.29 -18.89
N GLY A 325 -9.40 -2.53 -19.63
CA GLY A 325 -9.05 -1.18 -20.09
C GLY A 325 -8.90 -0.13 -18.99
N PHE A 326 -9.21 -0.45 -17.73
CA PHE A 326 -8.98 0.41 -16.56
C PHE A 326 -7.76 -0.03 -15.73
N GLY A 327 -7.02 -1.05 -16.18
CA GLY A 327 -5.87 -1.61 -15.47
C GLY A 327 -6.24 -2.52 -14.29
N ARG A 328 -7.51 -2.93 -14.18
CA ARG A 328 -7.96 -3.83 -13.11
C ARG A 328 -7.63 -5.28 -13.49
N GLN A 329 -7.21 -6.09 -12.52
CA GLN A 329 -6.91 -7.50 -12.76
C GLN A 329 -8.19 -8.30 -13.03
N LEU A 330 -8.32 -8.89 -14.23
CA LEU A 330 -9.48 -9.67 -14.62
C LEU A 330 -9.40 -11.12 -14.15
N GLN A 331 -8.26 -11.78 -14.37
CA GLN A 331 -7.99 -13.16 -13.91
C GLN A 331 -6.49 -13.46 -14.00
N VAL A 332 -6.09 -14.55 -13.35
CA VAL A 332 -4.75 -15.13 -13.43
C VAL A 332 -4.84 -16.57 -13.90
N SER A 333 -4.17 -16.90 -15.01
CA SER A 333 -4.06 -18.28 -15.51
C SER A 333 -2.67 -18.82 -15.15
N THR A 334 -2.58 -19.88 -14.35
CA THR A 334 -1.29 -20.49 -13.94
C THR A 334 -1.16 -21.91 -14.46
N ARG A 335 -0.05 -22.23 -15.13
CA ARG A 335 0.18 -23.56 -15.72
C ARG A 335 0.31 -24.62 -14.62
N GLN A 336 -0.34 -25.76 -14.84
CA GLN A 336 -0.34 -26.91 -13.97
C GLN A 336 0.07 -28.18 -14.74
N THR A 337 0.36 -29.23 -13.99
CA THR A 337 0.53 -30.58 -14.55
C THR A 337 -0.74 -31.02 -15.27
N GLY A 338 -0.60 -31.93 -16.24
CA GLY A 338 -1.72 -32.48 -17.00
C GLY A 338 -2.79 -33.12 -16.11
N GLY A 339 -4.01 -33.16 -16.60
CA GLY A 339 -5.17 -33.73 -15.93
C GLY A 339 -6.48 -33.20 -16.50
N GLU A 340 -7.58 -33.50 -15.82
CA GLU A 340 -8.91 -33.07 -16.23
C GLU A 340 -9.07 -31.54 -16.18
N SER A 341 -9.70 -30.97 -17.22
CA SER A 341 -10.08 -29.57 -17.29
C SER A 341 -11.30 -29.35 -18.18
N TRP A 342 -11.93 -28.18 -18.07
CA TRP A 342 -12.85 -27.73 -19.10
C TRP A 342 -12.13 -27.46 -20.41
N GLN A 343 -12.86 -27.59 -21.52
CA GLN A 343 -12.32 -27.48 -22.86
C GLN A 343 -12.69 -26.14 -23.50
N TYR A 344 -11.70 -25.27 -23.66
CA TYR A 344 -11.78 -24.09 -24.49
C TYR A 344 -11.72 -24.48 -25.97
N ILE A 345 -12.59 -23.87 -26.78
CA ILE A 345 -12.75 -24.20 -28.22
C ILE A 345 -12.51 -23.00 -29.14
N GLY A 346 -11.89 -21.94 -28.62
CA GLY A 346 -11.63 -20.69 -29.33
C GLY A 346 -12.77 -19.65 -29.21
N ASN A 347 -12.46 -18.42 -29.59
CA ASN A 347 -13.35 -17.25 -29.52
C ASN A 347 -14.00 -17.03 -28.14
N GLY A 348 -13.25 -17.32 -27.07
CA GLY A 348 -13.68 -17.13 -25.69
C GLY A 348 -14.68 -18.18 -25.21
N ALA A 349 -14.97 -19.22 -25.98
CA ALA A 349 -16.05 -20.17 -25.68
C ALA A 349 -15.55 -21.49 -25.07
N LEU A 350 -16.38 -22.04 -24.18
CA LEU A 350 -16.23 -23.41 -23.65
C LEU A 350 -17.02 -24.40 -24.52
N SER A 351 -16.49 -25.60 -24.68
CA SER A 351 -17.24 -26.74 -25.18
C SER A 351 -18.29 -27.14 -24.15
N VAL A 352 -19.53 -27.35 -24.60
CA VAL A 352 -20.65 -27.76 -23.74
C VAL A 352 -21.23 -29.09 -24.23
N GLY A 353 -21.62 -29.93 -23.28
CA GLY A 353 -22.32 -31.18 -23.51
C GLY A 353 -23.76 -30.98 -23.99
N ARG A 354 -24.47 -32.09 -24.21
CA ARG A 354 -25.91 -32.06 -24.59
C ARG A 354 -26.82 -31.59 -23.45
N ASP A 355 -26.33 -31.68 -22.22
CA ASP A 355 -26.94 -31.18 -20.99
C ASP A 355 -26.72 -29.67 -20.78
N GLY A 356 -25.84 -29.05 -21.59
CA GLY A 356 -25.49 -27.64 -21.47
C GLY A 356 -24.36 -27.35 -20.48
N GLU A 357 -23.80 -28.38 -19.84
CA GLU A 357 -22.69 -28.25 -18.90
C GLU A 357 -21.34 -28.24 -19.63
N PRO A 358 -20.30 -27.55 -19.12
CA PRO A 358 -18.97 -27.58 -19.70
C PRO A 358 -18.39 -28.99 -19.78
N LEU A 359 -17.88 -29.36 -20.95
CA LEU A 359 -17.24 -30.66 -21.14
C LEU A 359 -15.90 -30.72 -20.41
N VAL A 360 -15.71 -31.78 -19.64
CA VAL A 360 -14.45 -32.11 -18.95
C VAL A 360 -13.71 -33.19 -19.73
N ASP A 361 -12.43 -32.98 -20.00
CA ASP A 361 -11.55 -33.95 -20.66
C ASP A 361 -10.12 -33.82 -20.15
N GLU A 362 -9.28 -34.85 -20.37
CA GLU A 362 -7.86 -34.80 -20.02
C GLU A 362 -7.07 -33.91 -20.99
N THR A 363 -6.14 -33.12 -20.44
CA THR A 363 -5.21 -32.32 -21.22
C THR A 363 -3.81 -32.34 -20.63
N MET A 364 -2.79 -32.28 -21.50
CA MET A 364 -1.39 -32.07 -21.10
C MET A 364 -1.07 -30.58 -20.86
N PHE A 365 -1.99 -29.68 -21.25
CA PHE A 365 -1.83 -28.23 -21.19
C PHE A 365 -2.89 -27.64 -20.25
N ARG A 366 -2.86 -28.03 -18.98
CA ARG A 366 -3.85 -27.59 -17.97
C ARG A 366 -3.44 -26.29 -17.30
N TRP A 367 -4.39 -25.38 -17.12
CA TRP A 367 -4.25 -24.08 -16.48
C TRP A 367 -5.24 -23.93 -15.34
N ALA A 368 -4.78 -23.52 -14.16
CA ALA A 368 -5.64 -23.08 -13.08
C ALA A 368 -5.95 -21.59 -13.27
N VAL A 369 -7.22 -21.26 -13.51
CA VAL A 369 -7.70 -19.88 -13.57
C VAL A 369 -8.19 -19.47 -12.19
N THR A 370 -7.62 -18.41 -11.63
CA THR A 370 -7.94 -17.89 -10.29
C THR A 370 -8.22 -16.39 -10.32
N GLY A 371 -8.92 -15.92 -9.29
CA GLY A 371 -9.21 -14.49 -9.11
C GLY A 371 -10.05 -13.87 -10.24
N ARG A 372 -10.77 -14.70 -11.02
CA ARG A 372 -11.59 -14.20 -12.12
C ARG A 372 -12.70 -13.31 -11.55
N THR A 373 -12.71 -12.06 -11.98
CA THR A 373 -13.59 -11.02 -11.44
C THR A 373 -14.25 -10.23 -12.56
N GLU A 374 -15.58 -10.10 -12.50
CA GLU A 374 -16.34 -9.18 -13.33
C GLU A 374 -16.57 -7.88 -12.54
N TYR A 375 -16.22 -6.75 -13.14
CA TYR A 375 -16.37 -5.44 -12.52
C TYR A 375 -17.48 -4.62 -13.17
N ASP A 376 -18.14 -3.77 -12.39
CA ASP A 376 -18.91 -2.67 -12.96
C ASP A 376 -18.00 -1.52 -13.43
N ASN A 377 -18.57 -0.45 -13.98
CA ASN A 377 -17.80 0.72 -14.43
C ASN A 377 -17.21 1.58 -13.28
N LYS A 378 -17.57 1.32 -12.02
CA LYS A 378 -17.00 1.98 -10.83
C LYS A 378 -15.82 1.22 -10.25
N GLY A 379 -15.48 0.04 -10.79
CA GLY A 379 -14.42 -0.81 -10.22
C GLY A 379 -14.91 -1.73 -9.10
N GLN A 380 -16.23 -1.85 -8.92
CA GLN A 380 -16.81 -2.74 -7.93
C GLN A 380 -16.92 -4.14 -8.50
N ALA A 381 -16.46 -5.14 -7.74
CA ALA A 381 -16.47 -6.55 -8.15
C ALA A 381 -17.89 -7.12 -8.07
N ILE A 382 -18.62 -7.11 -9.18
CA ILE A 382 -20.02 -7.57 -9.23
C ILE A 382 -20.13 -9.09 -9.30
N ARG A 383 -19.13 -9.79 -9.83
CA ARG A 383 -19.01 -11.24 -9.73
C ARG A 383 -17.59 -11.67 -9.42
N THR A 384 -17.43 -12.56 -8.45
CA THR A 384 -16.16 -13.22 -8.13
C THR A 384 -16.33 -14.70 -8.35
N TYR A 385 -15.63 -15.23 -9.35
CA TYR A 385 -15.77 -16.62 -9.78
C TYR A 385 -14.90 -17.57 -8.96
N GLN A 386 -15.38 -18.80 -8.79
CA GLN A 386 -14.59 -19.89 -8.21
C GLN A 386 -13.41 -20.24 -9.13
N PRO A 387 -12.27 -20.71 -8.58
CA PRO A 387 -11.18 -21.24 -9.38
C PRO A 387 -11.62 -22.41 -10.25
N TYR A 388 -11.04 -22.54 -11.44
CA TYR A 388 -11.32 -23.65 -12.35
C TYR A 388 -10.13 -24.06 -13.20
N PHE A 389 -10.17 -25.29 -13.73
CA PHE A 389 -9.17 -25.78 -14.67
C PHE A 389 -9.63 -25.60 -16.12
N LEU A 390 -8.73 -25.11 -16.97
CA LEU A 390 -8.94 -24.93 -18.40
C LEU A 390 -7.79 -25.56 -19.19
N ASN A 391 -8.05 -26.05 -20.40
CA ASN A 391 -7.03 -26.59 -21.31
C ASN A 391 -6.24 -25.51 -22.09
N ASP A 392 -6.51 -24.24 -21.83
CA ASP A 392 -5.89 -23.08 -22.49
C ASP A 392 -5.68 -21.97 -21.43
N TRP A 393 -4.72 -21.07 -21.67
CA TRP A 393 -4.46 -19.91 -20.82
C TRP A 393 -5.37 -18.72 -21.16
N ARG A 394 -5.90 -18.70 -22.40
CA ARG A 394 -6.69 -17.61 -22.97
C ARG A 394 -7.96 -17.30 -22.17
N TYR A 395 -8.44 -16.08 -22.34
CA TYR A 395 -9.56 -15.55 -21.58
C TYR A 395 -10.89 -16.13 -22.09
N VAL A 396 -11.64 -16.81 -21.21
CA VAL A 396 -13.03 -17.18 -21.49
C VAL A 396 -13.89 -15.91 -21.47
N ARG A 397 -14.72 -15.68 -22.49
CA ARG A 397 -15.58 -14.48 -22.56
C ARG A 397 -16.64 -14.48 -21.46
N ASP A 398 -17.05 -13.29 -21.03
CA ASP A 398 -17.97 -13.15 -19.89
C ASP A 398 -19.35 -13.79 -20.15
N ASP A 399 -19.84 -13.80 -21.38
CA ASP A 399 -21.12 -14.44 -21.70
C ASP A 399 -21.09 -15.96 -21.45
N SER A 400 -19.97 -16.62 -21.75
CA SER A 400 -19.78 -18.04 -21.42
C SER A 400 -19.57 -18.19 -19.91
N ALA A 401 -18.76 -17.32 -19.29
CA ALA A 401 -18.49 -17.40 -17.86
C ALA A 401 -19.74 -17.23 -16.99
N ARG A 402 -20.59 -16.24 -17.27
CA ARG A 402 -21.83 -15.97 -16.52
C ARG A 402 -22.84 -17.12 -16.58
N ARG A 403 -22.81 -17.92 -17.64
CA ARG A 403 -23.72 -19.05 -17.83
C ARG A 403 -23.17 -20.32 -17.17
N ASP A 404 -21.88 -20.57 -17.35
CA ASP A 404 -21.29 -21.89 -17.16
C ASP A 404 -20.45 -21.98 -15.87
N LEU A 405 -20.09 -20.85 -15.24
CA LEU A 405 -19.18 -20.82 -14.09
C LEU A 405 -19.86 -20.39 -12.80
N TYR A 406 -19.43 -21.01 -11.70
CA TYR A 406 -19.85 -20.66 -10.36
C TYR A 406 -19.23 -19.32 -9.91
N ALA A 407 -20.09 -18.38 -9.51
CA ALA A 407 -19.66 -17.06 -9.01
C ALA A 407 -20.54 -16.58 -7.87
N ASP A 408 -19.92 -15.90 -6.91
CA ASP A 408 -20.62 -15.07 -5.95
C ASP A 408 -20.94 -13.72 -6.62
N THR A 409 -22.20 -13.28 -6.54
CA THR A 409 -22.66 -12.00 -7.08
C THR A 409 -22.80 -10.98 -5.96
N HIS A 410 -22.08 -9.87 -6.06
CA HIS A 410 -22.08 -8.79 -5.06
C HIS A 410 -22.95 -7.63 -5.55
N ARG A 411 -23.76 -7.07 -4.66
CA ARG A 411 -24.52 -5.84 -4.91
C ARG A 411 -24.09 -4.75 -3.97
N TYR A 412 -24.07 -3.55 -4.52
CA TYR A 412 -23.57 -2.36 -3.86
C TYR A 412 -24.69 -1.34 -3.71
N ASP A 413 -24.66 -0.60 -2.61
CA ASP A 413 -25.49 0.59 -2.44
C ASP A 413 -24.89 1.80 -3.22
N PRO A 414 -25.58 2.95 -3.28
CA PRO A 414 -25.05 4.13 -3.99
C PRO A 414 -23.72 4.68 -3.44
N GLN A 415 -23.36 4.37 -2.19
CA GLN A 415 -22.08 4.76 -1.58
C GLN A 415 -20.95 3.77 -1.89
N GLY A 416 -21.27 2.65 -2.56
CA GLY A 416 -20.32 1.62 -2.93
C GLY A 416 -20.01 0.61 -1.83
N ARG A 417 -20.89 0.48 -0.84
CA ARG A 417 -20.78 -0.57 0.20
C ARG A 417 -21.51 -1.81 -0.27
N VAL A 418 -20.92 -2.99 -0.04
CA VAL A 418 -21.59 -4.27 -0.32
C VAL A 418 -22.77 -4.41 0.63
N CYS A 419 -23.98 -4.49 0.09
CA CYS A 419 -25.21 -4.67 0.88
C CYS A 419 -25.81 -6.07 0.72
N GLN A 420 -25.40 -6.80 -0.32
CA GLN A 420 -25.90 -8.14 -0.60
C GLN A 420 -24.83 -8.97 -1.31
N VAL A 421 -24.69 -10.24 -0.92
CA VAL A 421 -23.93 -11.24 -1.68
C VAL A 421 -24.80 -12.45 -1.92
N ILE A 422 -24.95 -12.86 -3.18
CA ILE A 422 -25.60 -14.11 -3.57
C ILE A 422 -24.47 -15.10 -3.87
N THR A 423 -24.33 -16.15 -3.07
CA THR A 423 -23.26 -17.13 -3.26
C THR A 423 -23.47 -17.95 -4.53
N ALA A 424 -22.43 -18.61 -5.02
CA ALA A 424 -22.56 -19.52 -6.16
C ALA A 424 -23.61 -20.63 -5.97
N LYS A 425 -23.88 -21.04 -4.72
CA LYS A 425 -24.94 -21.99 -4.37
C LYS A 425 -26.35 -21.36 -4.35
N GLY A 426 -26.42 -20.03 -4.48
CA GLY A 426 -27.63 -19.24 -4.43
C GLY A 426 -28.07 -18.87 -3.01
N ASP A 427 -27.22 -19.05 -2.01
CA ASP A 427 -27.49 -18.60 -0.63
C ASP A 427 -27.22 -17.10 -0.52
N LEU A 428 -27.77 -16.44 0.50
CA LEU A 428 -27.82 -14.99 0.59
C LEU A 428 -27.08 -14.49 1.83
N ARG A 429 -26.18 -13.52 1.66
CA ARG A 429 -25.68 -12.67 2.75
C ARG A 429 -26.22 -11.27 2.56
N ARG A 430 -26.59 -10.61 3.66
CA ARG A 430 -27.18 -9.26 3.63
C ARG A 430 -26.53 -8.38 4.70
N THR A 431 -26.24 -7.14 4.33
CA THR A 431 -25.72 -6.13 5.26
C THR A 431 -26.60 -4.89 5.21
N LEU A 432 -27.17 -4.52 6.36
CA LEU A 432 -27.93 -3.29 6.54
C LEU A 432 -27.09 -2.27 7.29
N TYR A 433 -26.81 -1.14 6.62
CA TYR A 433 -26.12 -0.01 7.24
C TYR A 433 -27.13 1.00 7.77
N THR A 434 -27.06 1.28 9.08
CA THR A 434 -27.75 2.40 9.71
C THR A 434 -26.73 3.38 10.29
N PRO A 435 -27.12 4.60 10.71
CA PRO A 435 -26.18 5.54 11.31
C PRO A 435 -25.49 5.04 12.59
N TRP A 436 -26.13 4.15 13.36
CA TRP A 436 -25.70 3.79 14.72
C TRP A 436 -25.32 2.33 14.90
N PHE A 437 -25.71 1.46 13.95
CA PHE A 437 -25.33 0.05 13.95
C PHE A 437 -25.38 -0.54 12.54
N VAL A 438 -24.63 -1.62 12.34
CA VAL A 438 -24.67 -2.43 11.13
C VAL A 438 -25.20 -3.81 11.47
N VAL A 439 -26.16 -4.29 10.68
CA VAL A 439 -26.67 -5.67 10.80
C VAL A 439 -26.05 -6.50 9.69
N ASN A 440 -25.44 -7.62 10.05
CA ASN A 440 -24.93 -8.62 9.11
C ASN A 440 -25.75 -9.89 9.30
N GLU A 441 -26.27 -10.40 8.19
CA GLU A 441 -27.01 -11.65 8.13
C GLU A 441 -26.24 -12.60 7.21
N ASP A 442 -25.91 -13.78 7.73
CA ASP A 442 -25.20 -14.82 6.99
C ASP A 442 -26.16 -15.70 6.15
N GLU A 443 -25.62 -16.73 5.51
CA GLU A 443 -26.40 -17.67 4.71
C GLU A 443 -27.47 -18.41 5.51
N ASN A 444 -27.24 -18.70 6.79
CA ASN A 444 -28.19 -19.39 7.65
C ASN A 444 -29.31 -18.46 8.10
N ASP A 445 -28.97 -17.21 8.45
CA ASP A 445 -29.93 -16.20 8.86
C ASP A 445 -30.99 -15.96 7.78
N THR A 446 -30.58 -15.94 6.50
CA THR A 446 -31.46 -15.68 5.35
C THR A 446 -32.10 -16.94 4.75
N ALA A 447 -31.66 -18.14 5.13
CA ALA A 447 -32.13 -19.40 4.53
C ALA A 447 -33.65 -19.61 4.65
N MET A 448 -34.25 -19.15 5.75
CA MET A 448 -35.70 -19.30 6.02
C MET A 448 -36.58 -18.36 5.18
N GLU A 449 -36.04 -17.26 4.66
CA GLU A 449 -36.76 -16.37 3.73
C GLU A 449 -36.89 -17.04 2.34
N LYS A 450 -35.85 -17.77 1.91
CA LYS A 450 -35.82 -18.52 0.64
C LYS A 450 -36.88 -19.63 0.60
N ALA A 451 -37.13 -20.30 1.72
CA ALA A 451 -38.13 -21.37 1.82
C ALA A 451 -39.60 -20.91 1.75
N ARG A 452 -39.88 -19.59 1.86
CA ARG A 452 -41.23 -19.02 1.74
C ARG A 452 -41.55 -18.43 0.37
N SER A 453 -40.55 -18.33 -0.51
CA SER A 453 -40.68 -17.77 -1.87
C SER A 453 -40.63 -18.84 -2.97
N LEU A 454 -40.34 -20.09 -2.59
CA LEU A 454 -40.61 -21.32 -3.33
C LEU A 454 -41.94 -21.90 -2.86
#